data_AF-A0A7X0HNG7-F1
#
_entry.id   AF-A0A7X0HNG7-F1
#
_cell.length_a   1.000
_cell.length_b   1.000
_cell.length_c   1.000
_cell.angle_alpha   90.00
_cell.angle_beta   90.00
_cell.angle_gamma   90.00
#
_symmetry.space_group_name_H-M   'P 1'
#
loop_
_entity.id
_entity.type
_entity.pdbx_description
1 polymer ?
#
loop_
_entity_poly.entity_id
_entity_poly.type
_entity_poly.pdbx_seq_one_letter_code
_entity_poly.pdbx_strand_id
1 'polypeptide(L)'
;MMAHRSTAVHGLALTGALTATWDGLHPLFDQWLQAGRDAANKGACGDHLVYRDGTPVGEEPDGDDRTGHPTMTATRLGWISAARHVASYSAGQLAGTLIVTRTLGYRVPVGALLVGAGINGFTHLVIDKRQPLLWLAARAGKGGYVEHCTVVRKIDEEGTVQVESSGPGSAAFELDQALHRGIGVMAALVTSWLTLRSTKKGRA
;
A
#
# COMPACT_ATOMS: atom_id res chain seq x y z
N MET A 1 -3.24 -17.63 40.54
CA MET A 1 -4.54 -17.30 39.91
C MET A 1 -4.31 -16.34 38.76
N MET A 2 -4.19 -16.83 37.52
CA MET A 2 -4.24 -15.94 36.35
C MET A 2 -5.70 -15.56 36.13
N ALA A 3 -6.03 -14.28 36.27
CA ALA A 3 -7.35 -13.77 35.97
C ALA A 3 -7.74 -14.18 34.54
N HIS A 4 -8.91 -14.81 34.40
CA HIS A 4 -9.55 -15.07 33.12
C HIS A 4 -9.81 -13.71 32.45
N ARG A 5 -8.82 -13.16 31.73
CA ARG A 5 -9.08 -12.02 30.85
C ARG A 5 -10.15 -12.46 29.86
N SER A 6 -11.25 -11.72 29.77
CA SER A 6 -12.33 -12.08 28.85
C SER A 6 -11.76 -12.14 27.42
N THR A 7 -12.25 -13.08 26.61
CA THR A 7 -11.83 -13.20 25.20
C THR A 7 -11.97 -11.87 24.45
N ALA A 8 -12.93 -11.04 24.84
CA ALA A 8 -13.13 -9.70 24.30
C ALA A 8 -11.94 -8.77 24.57
N VAL A 9 -11.42 -8.73 25.80
CA VAL A 9 -10.24 -7.90 26.15
C VAL A 9 -9.00 -8.34 25.37
N HIS A 10 -8.78 -9.65 25.26
CA HIS A 10 -7.66 -10.17 24.48
C HIS A 10 -7.80 -9.86 22.98
N GLY A 11 -9.01 -9.99 22.43
CA GLY A 11 -9.30 -9.65 21.04
C GLY A 11 -9.10 -8.18 20.72
N LEU A 12 -9.58 -7.30 21.61
CA LEU A 12 -9.40 -5.86 21.47
C LEU A 12 -7.92 -5.48 21.51
N ALA A 13 -7.16 -6.02 22.49
CA ALA A 13 -5.75 -5.71 22.64
C ALA A 13 -4.91 -6.23 21.46
N LEU A 14 -5.16 -7.45 20.97
CA LEU A 14 -4.45 -7.98 19.80
C LEU A 14 -4.81 -7.19 18.53
N THR A 15 -6.09 -6.87 18.32
CA THR A 15 -6.52 -6.06 17.18
C THR A 15 -5.84 -4.69 17.21
N GLY A 16 -5.88 -4.01 18.35
CA GLY A 16 -5.25 -2.70 18.52
C GLY A 16 -3.74 -2.73 18.27
N ALA A 17 -3.05 -3.75 18.79
CA ALA A 17 -1.61 -3.91 18.55
C ALA A 17 -1.28 -4.13 17.07
N LEU A 18 -2.05 -4.98 16.37
CA LEU A 18 -1.87 -5.23 14.94
C LEU A 18 -2.17 -3.98 14.11
N THR A 19 -3.30 -3.31 14.36
CA THR A 19 -3.68 -2.07 13.67
C THR A 19 -2.63 -0.99 13.85
N ALA A 20 -2.18 -0.73 15.08
CA ALA A 20 -1.15 0.28 15.35
C ALA A 20 0.19 -0.06 14.68
N THR A 21 0.57 -1.35 14.68
CA THR A 21 1.80 -1.80 14.03
C THR A 21 1.72 -1.57 12.52
N TRP A 22 0.62 -1.94 11.89
CA TRP A 22 0.49 -1.81 10.43
C TRP A 22 0.32 -0.37 9.99
N ASP A 23 -0.47 0.44 10.72
CA ASP A 23 -0.59 1.88 10.45
C ASP A 23 0.74 2.61 10.63
N GLY A 24 1.52 2.28 11.67
CA GLY A 24 2.83 2.88 11.89
C GLY A 24 3.89 2.45 10.87
N LEU A 25 3.88 1.19 10.42
CA LEU A 25 4.83 0.68 9.43
C LEU A 25 4.49 1.08 8.01
N HIS A 26 3.21 1.28 7.67
CA HIS A 26 2.78 1.65 6.33
C HIS A 26 3.52 2.86 5.75
N PRO A 27 3.53 4.05 6.39
CA PRO A 27 4.26 5.20 5.86
C PRO A 27 5.77 4.99 5.87
N LEU A 28 6.33 4.19 6.79
CA LEU A 28 7.75 3.85 6.77
C LEU A 28 8.11 3.10 5.48
N PHE A 29 7.33 2.10 5.10
CA PHE A 29 7.60 1.34 3.88
C PHE A 29 7.30 2.13 2.62
N ASP A 30 6.20 2.88 2.58
CA ASP A 30 5.81 3.68 1.41
C ASP A 30 6.72 4.87 1.16
N GLN A 31 7.19 5.54 2.22
CA GLN A 31 7.87 6.83 2.07
C GLN A 31 9.40 6.71 2.21
N TRP A 32 9.89 5.75 3.00
CA TRP A 32 11.33 5.60 3.25
C TRP A 32 11.96 4.40 2.56
N LEU A 33 11.26 3.26 2.51
CA LEU A 33 11.85 2.00 2.03
C LEU A 33 11.43 1.66 0.60
N GLN A 34 10.41 2.32 0.08
CA GLN A 34 10.03 2.22 -1.32
C GLN A 34 11.11 2.88 -2.19
N ALA A 35 11.55 2.17 -3.22
CA ALA A 35 12.44 2.76 -4.21
C ALA A 35 11.69 3.85 -5.00
N GLY A 36 12.30 5.02 -5.18
CA GLY A 36 11.68 6.16 -5.87
C GLY A 36 11.15 5.81 -7.27
N ARG A 37 11.86 4.94 -8.01
CA ARG A 37 11.39 4.44 -9.32
C ARG A 37 10.08 3.65 -9.21
N ASP A 38 9.89 2.88 -8.14
CA ASP A 38 8.69 2.06 -7.97
C ASP A 38 7.53 2.96 -7.53
N ALA A 39 7.80 3.99 -6.72
CA ALA A 39 6.83 5.01 -6.37
C ALA A 39 6.34 5.80 -7.60
N ALA A 40 7.25 6.18 -8.48
CA ALA A 40 6.94 6.88 -9.73
C ALA A 40 6.13 6.01 -10.70
N ASN A 41 6.47 4.73 -10.81
CA ASN A 41 5.96 3.87 -11.87
C ASN A 41 4.81 2.94 -11.48
N LYS A 42 4.54 2.69 -10.18
CA LYS A 42 3.50 1.70 -9.77
C LYS A 42 2.11 1.97 -10.37
N GLY A 43 1.78 3.25 -10.58
CA GLY A 43 0.53 3.68 -11.21
C GLY A 43 0.50 3.58 -12.75
N ALA A 44 1.64 3.34 -13.40
CA ALA A 44 1.75 3.31 -14.86
C ALA A 44 0.81 2.26 -15.48
N CYS A 45 0.15 2.65 -16.58
CA CYS A 45 -0.84 1.85 -17.28
C CYS A 45 -0.90 2.31 -18.75
N GLY A 46 -1.06 1.35 -19.66
CA GLY A 46 -1.09 1.57 -21.09
C GLY A 46 -0.24 0.56 -21.87
N ASP A 47 -0.51 0.48 -23.18
CA ASP A 47 0.17 -0.42 -24.11
C ASP A 47 1.36 0.24 -24.81
N HIS A 48 1.55 1.55 -24.64
CA HIS A 48 2.74 2.25 -25.12
C HIS A 48 4.00 1.71 -24.43
N LEU A 49 5.09 1.68 -25.19
CA LEU A 49 6.36 1.19 -24.72
C LEU A 49 7.07 2.25 -23.88
N VAL A 50 7.65 1.79 -22.78
CA VAL A 50 8.47 2.58 -21.87
C VAL A 50 9.78 1.85 -21.57
N TYR A 51 10.80 2.61 -21.23
CA TYR A 51 12.04 2.08 -20.65
C TYR A 51 11.85 1.69 -19.19
N ARG A 52 12.89 1.09 -18.61
CA ARG A 52 12.87 0.58 -17.23
C ARG A 52 12.67 1.66 -16.16
N ASP A 53 13.00 2.91 -16.47
CA ASP A 53 12.80 4.07 -15.61
C ASP A 53 11.40 4.70 -15.73
N GLY A 54 10.63 4.33 -16.76
CA GLY A 54 9.30 4.85 -17.04
C GLY A 54 9.24 5.85 -18.20
N THR A 55 10.37 6.25 -18.77
CA THR A 55 10.39 7.16 -19.93
C THR A 55 9.71 6.51 -21.14
N PRO A 56 8.72 7.15 -21.78
CA PRO A 56 8.12 6.66 -23.01
C PRO A 56 9.14 6.60 -24.16
N VAL A 57 9.04 5.57 -25.00
CA VAL A 57 9.88 5.44 -26.21
C VAL A 57 9.51 6.55 -27.20
N GLY A 58 10.49 7.30 -27.67
CA GLY A 58 10.31 8.48 -28.53
C GLY A 58 10.14 9.81 -27.75
N GLU A 59 10.15 9.78 -26.42
CA GLU A 59 10.13 10.95 -25.54
C GLU A 59 11.38 11.01 -24.65
N GLU A 60 12.49 10.43 -25.13
CA GLU A 60 13.79 10.51 -24.47
C GLU A 60 14.31 11.95 -24.47
N PRO A 61 15.02 12.39 -23.41
CA PRO A 61 15.67 13.69 -23.41
C PRO A 61 16.66 13.83 -24.58
N ASP A 62 16.77 15.04 -25.13
CA ASP A 62 17.71 15.31 -26.23
C ASP A 62 19.13 14.85 -25.91
N GLY A 63 19.70 14.02 -26.78
CA GLY A 63 21.03 13.45 -26.63
C GLY A 63 21.11 12.14 -25.83
N ASP A 64 19.97 11.62 -25.33
CA ASP A 64 19.89 10.31 -24.67
C ASP A 64 19.39 9.23 -25.66
N ASP A 65 20.26 8.77 -26.56
CA ASP A 65 19.94 7.68 -27.50
C ASP A 65 19.85 6.34 -26.75
N ARG A 66 18.63 5.83 -26.65
CA ARG A 66 18.30 4.56 -26.00
C ARG A 66 17.95 3.46 -27.00
N THR A 67 18.37 3.61 -28.26
CA THR A 67 18.15 2.60 -29.28
C THR A 67 18.72 1.25 -28.85
N GLY A 68 17.89 0.19 -28.97
CA GLY A 68 18.26 -1.17 -28.57
C GLY A 68 18.18 -1.47 -27.08
N HIS A 69 17.88 -0.49 -26.21
CA HIS A 69 17.61 -0.77 -24.81
C HIS A 69 16.30 -1.57 -24.64
N PRO A 70 16.21 -2.47 -23.64
CA PRO A 70 15.00 -3.23 -23.38
C PRO A 70 13.82 -2.33 -22.99
N THR A 71 12.67 -2.54 -23.62
CA THR A 71 11.42 -1.84 -23.35
C THR A 71 10.34 -2.80 -22.87
N MET A 72 9.28 -2.24 -22.29
CA MET A 72 8.07 -2.98 -21.93
C MET A 72 6.86 -2.06 -21.99
N THR A 73 5.64 -2.61 -21.95
CA THR A 73 4.44 -1.78 -21.84
C THR A 73 4.39 -1.07 -20.49
N ALA A 74 3.83 0.14 -20.46
CA ALA A 74 3.62 0.89 -19.23
C ALA A 74 2.83 0.09 -18.17
N THR A 75 1.82 -0.66 -18.60
CA THR A 75 1.08 -1.60 -17.73
C THR A 75 2.02 -2.61 -17.06
N ARG A 76 2.91 -3.24 -17.82
CA ARG A 76 3.84 -4.24 -17.29
C ARG A 76 4.82 -3.63 -16.31
N LEU A 77 5.37 -2.45 -16.63
CA LEU A 77 6.24 -1.71 -15.71
C LEU A 77 5.52 -1.42 -14.39
N GLY A 78 4.30 -0.89 -14.46
CA GLY A 78 3.56 -0.52 -13.26
C GLY A 78 3.21 -1.72 -12.36
N TRP A 79 2.88 -2.88 -12.93
CA TRP A 79 2.69 -4.10 -12.14
C TRP A 79 3.97 -4.59 -11.47
N ILE A 80 5.11 -4.55 -12.18
CA ILE A 80 6.40 -4.95 -11.60
C ILE A 80 6.79 -4.02 -10.45
N SER A 81 6.62 -2.71 -10.63
CA SER A 81 6.92 -1.71 -9.60
C SER A 81 6.01 -1.86 -8.38
N ALA A 82 4.70 -2.04 -8.58
CA ALA A 82 3.76 -2.27 -7.49
C ALA A 82 4.07 -3.59 -6.75
N ALA A 83 4.39 -4.67 -7.47
CA ALA A 83 4.72 -5.96 -6.86
C ALA A 83 6.00 -5.91 -6.03
N ARG A 84 7.05 -5.22 -6.50
CA ARG A 84 8.29 -5.01 -5.73
C ARG A 84 8.04 -4.24 -4.44
N HIS A 85 7.26 -3.17 -4.54
CA HIS A 85 6.85 -2.37 -3.39
C HIS A 85 6.07 -3.20 -2.37
N VAL A 86 5.04 -3.91 -2.82
CA VAL A 86 4.22 -4.75 -1.94
C VAL A 86 5.03 -5.88 -1.31
N ALA A 87 6.03 -6.42 -2.02
CA ALA A 87 6.91 -7.44 -1.46
C ALA A 87 7.75 -6.90 -0.29
N SER A 88 8.39 -5.73 -0.44
CA SER A 88 9.16 -5.12 0.65
C SER A 88 8.25 -4.70 1.82
N TYR A 89 7.12 -4.07 1.51
CA TYR A 89 6.08 -3.73 2.49
C TYR A 89 5.61 -4.96 3.29
N SER A 90 5.23 -6.04 2.60
CA SER A 90 4.70 -7.25 3.24
C SER A 90 5.74 -7.93 4.12
N ALA A 91 7.00 -8.00 3.66
CA ALA A 91 8.10 -8.54 4.45
C ALA A 91 8.31 -7.72 5.74
N GLY A 92 8.30 -6.40 5.61
CA GLY A 92 8.37 -5.45 6.70
C GLY A 92 7.25 -5.56 7.72
N GLN A 93 6.01 -5.56 7.23
CA GLN A 93 4.82 -5.71 8.03
C GLN A 93 4.82 -7.03 8.81
N LEU A 94 5.19 -8.14 8.15
CA LEU A 94 5.28 -9.46 8.79
C LEU A 94 6.34 -9.46 9.89
N ALA A 95 7.54 -8.94 9.61
CA ALA A 95 8.62 -8.83 10.59
C ALA A 95 8.18 -7.99 11.80
N GLY A 96 7.63 -6.80 11.56
CA GLY A 96 7.13 -5.93 12.63
C GLY A 96 5.99 -6.56 13.44
N THR A 97 5.06 -7.23 12.77
CA THR A 97 3.99 -7.98 13.43
C THR A 97 4.54 -9.05 14.35
N LEU A 98 5.50 -9.84 13.88
CA LEU A 98 6.14 -10.88 14.68
C LEU A 98 6.85 -10.29 15.89
N ILE A 99 7.62 -9.21 15.71
CA ILE A 99 8.32 -8.52 16.80
C ILE A 99 7.32 -8.03 17.85
N VAL A 100 6.30 -7.25 17.46
CA VAL A 100 5.34 -6.66 18.39
C VAL A 100 4.54 -7.75 19.11
N THR A 101 3.99 -8.71 18.37
CA THR A 101 3.16 -9.77 18.97
C THR A 101 3.96 -10.63 19.93
N ARG A 102 5.21 -11.01 19.60
CA ARG A 102 6.07 -11.80 20.48
C ARG A 102 6.49 -11.02 21.72
N THR A 103 6.85 -9.74 21.59
CA THR A 103 7.20 -8.87 22.73
C THR A 103 6.02 -8.71 23.68
N LEU A 104 4.79 -8.61 23.15
CA LEU A 104 3.57 -8.49 23.94
C LEU A 104 3.02 -9.84 24.45
N GLY A 105 3.72 -10.95 24.20
CA GLY A 105 3.34 -12.28 24.69
C GLY A 105 2.24 -12.98 23.88
N TYR A 106 1.88 -12.48 22.70
CA TYR A 106 0.93 -13.12 21.81
C TYR A 106 1.62 -14.17 20.92
N ARG A 107 0.99 -15.34 20.81
CA ARG A 107 1.33 -16.37 19.81
C ARG A 107 0.26 -16.36 18.73
N VAL A 108 0.53 -15.63 17.65
CA VAL A 108 -0.33 -15.59 16.46
C VAL A 108 -0.05 -16.85 15.61
N PRO A 109 -1.04 -17.70 15.33
CA PRO A 109 -0.87 -18.84 14.42
C PRO A 109 -0.41 -18.37 13.04
N VAL A 110 0.52 -19.10 12.44
CA VAL A 110 1.07 -18.76 11.11
C VAL A 110 -0.04 -18.60 10.07
N GLY A 111 -1.04 -19.49 10.06
CA GLY A 111 -2.18 -19.36 9.15
C GLY A 111 -3.00 -18.07 9.34
N ALA A 112 -3.20 -17.62 10.59
CA ALA A 112 -3.91 -16.37 10.87
C ALA A 112 -3.11 -15.14 10.42
N LEU A 113 -1.78 -15.20 10.60
CA LEU A 113 -0.86 -14.15 10.16
C LEU A 113 -0.84 -14.06 8.62
N LEU A 114 -0.70 -15.19 7.93
CA LEU A 114 -0.66 -15.24 6.46
C LEU A 114 -1.97 -14.78 5.83
N VAL A 115 -3.12 -15.11 6.41
CA VAL A 115 -4.42 -14.61 5.90
C VAL A 115 -4.51 -13.09 6.02
N GLY A 116 -4.17 -12.51 7.16
CA GLY A 116 -4.19 -11.05 7.32
C GLY A 116 -3.19 -10.34 6.42
N ALA A 117 -1.95 -10.84 6.37
CA ALA A 117 -0.92 -10.31 5.48
C ALA A 117 -1.32 -10.44 4.00
N GLY A 118 -1.96 -11.55 3.62
CA GLY A 118 -2.48 -11.76 2.27
C GLY A 118 -3.58 -10.77 1.89
N ILE A 119 -4.55 -10.55 2.78
CA ILE A 119 -5.60 -9.53 2.58
C ILE A 119 -4.93 -8.16 2.39
N ASN A 120 -4.03 -7.78 3.29
CA ASN A 120 -3.41 -6.46 3.24
C ASN A 120 -2.51 -6.28 2.01
N GLY A 121 -1.62 -7.23 1.73
CA GLY A 121 -0.69 -7.15 0.60
C GLY A 121 -1.40 -7.19 -0.75
N PHE A 122 -2.40 -8.06 -0.93
CA PHE A 122 -3.12 -8.15 -2.21
C PHE A 122 -3.93 -6.88 -2.49
N THR A 123 -4.66 -6.39 -1.49
CA THR A 123 -5.43 -5.16 -1.66
C THR A 123 -4.52 -3.95 -1.85
N HIS A 124 -3.39 -3.87 -1.14
CA HIS A 124 -2.38 -2.83 -1.33
C HIS A 124 -1.88 -2.82 -2.78
N LEU A 125 -1.56 -3.99 -3.34
CA LEU A 125 -1.14 -4.14 -4.74
C LEU A 125 -2.17 -3.60 -5.74
N VAL A 126 -3.45 -3.89 -5.52
CA VAL A 126 -4.54 -3.44 -6.39
C VAL A 126 -4.77 -1.93 -6.26
N ILE A 127 -4.74 -1.39 -5.04
CA ILE A 127 -4.98 0.04 -4.79
C ILE A 127 -3.84 0.88 -5.38
N ASP A 128 -2.60 0.42 -5.25
CA ASP A 128 -1.41 1.10 -5.77
C ASP A 128 -1.38 1.26 -7.30
N LYS A 129 -2.22 0.52 -8.02
CA LYS A 129 -2.45 0.76 -9.45
C LYS A 129 -3.18 2.09 -9.71
N ARG A 130 -3.78 2.71 -8.70
CA ARG A 130 -4.57 3.97 -8.76
C ARG A 130 -5.91 3.85 -9.48
N GLN A 131 -6.01 3.17 -10.63
CA GLN A 131 -7.29 3.09 -11.35
C GLN A 131 -8.42 2.46 -10.52
N PRO A 132 -8.19 1.36 -9.77
CA PRO A 132 -9.22 0.78 -8.91
C PRO A 132 -9.68 1.73 -7.80
N LEU A 133 -8.76 2.48 -7.21
CA LEU A 133 -9.06 3.50 -6.19
C LEU A 133 -9.94 4.62 -6.77
N LEU A 134 -9.56 5.16 -7.94
CA LEU A 134 -10.32 6.22 -8.60
C LEU A 134 -11.71 5.75 -9.04
N TRP A 135 -11.83 4.50 -9.48
CA TRP A 135 -13.12 3.88 -9.77
C TRP A 135 -14.00 3.76 -8.51
N LEU A 136 -13.43 3.31 -7.39
CA LEU A 136 -14.13 3.26 -6.10
C LEU A 136 -14.57 4.66 -5.64
N ALA A 137 -13.69 5.66 -5.77
CA ALA A 137 -13.98 7.04 -5.43
C ALA A 137 -15.14 7.59 -6.26
N ALA A 138 -15.12 7.37 -7.58
CA ALA A 138 -16.22 7.75 -8.46
C ALA A 138 -17.54 7.08 -8.04
N ARG A 139 -17.50 5.77 -7.74
CA ARG A 139 -18.69 5.02 -7.31
C ARG A 139 -19.23 5.48 -5.96
N ALA A 140 -18.37 5.98 -5.08
CA ALA A 140 -18.72 6.58 -3.79
C ALA A 140 -19.13 8.05 -3.88
N GLY A 141 -19.28 8.61 -5.09
CA GLY A 141 -19.65 10.01 -5.30
C GLY A 141 -18.56 11.02 -4.93
N LYS A 142 -17.28 10.59 -4.90
CA LYS A 142 -16.12 11.43 -4.59
C LYS A 142 -15.43 12.02 -5.81
N GLY A 143 -16.05 11.95 -7.00
CA GLY A 143 -15.49 12.51 -8.24
C GLY A 143 -15.12 13.99 -8.11
N GLY A 144 -16.06 14.82 -7.64
CA GLY A 144 -15.79 16.25 -7.43
C GLY A 144 -14.68 16.53 -6.41
N TYR A 145 -14.55 15.70 -5.36
CA TYR A 145 -13.44 15.82 -4.41
C TYR A 145 -12.08 15.54 -5.08
N VAL A 146 -11.99 14.48 -5.87
CA VAL A 146 -10.77 14.13 -6.62
C VAL A 146 -10.39 15.20 -7.64
N GLU A 147 -11.38 15.76 -8.34
CA GLU A 147 -11.17 16.77 -9.38
C GLU A 147 -10.71 18.12 -8.83
N HIS A 148 -11.24 18.55 -7.68
CA HIS A 148 -11.01 19.91 -7.17
C HIS A 148 -9.91 19.98 -6.11
N CYS A 149 -9.68 18.92 -5.34
CA CYS A 149 -8.64 18.91 -4.31
C CYS A 149 -7.32 18.39 -4.90
N THR A 150 -6.72 19.20 -5.78
CA THR A 150 -5.40 19.00 -6.38
C THR A 150 -4.35 19.88 -5.70
N VAL A 151 -3.07 19.73 -6.09
CA VAL A 151 -1.97 20.53 -5.53
C VAL A 151 -1.15 21.16 -6.65
N VAL A 152 -0.78 22.42 -6.48
CA VAL A 152 0.23 23.08 -7.32
C VAL A 152 1.57 23.04 -6.58
N ARG A 153 2.59 22.42 -7.18
CA ARG A 153 3.91 22.27 -6.54
C ARG A 153 5.03 22.99 -7.26
N LYS A 154 4.91 23.15 -8.58
CA LYS A 154 5.92 23.79 -9.43
C LYS A 154 5.25 24.79 -10.36
N ILE A 155 5.95 25.88 -10.57
CA ILE A 155 5.73 26.81 -11.67
C ILE A 155 6.98 26.65 -12.53
N ASP A 156 6.82 26.35 -13.82
CA ASP A 156 7.97 26.25 -14.72
C ASP A 156 8.58 27.63 -15.03
N GLU A 157 9.71 27.63 -15.75
CA GLU A 157 10.45 28.85 -16.05
C GLU A 157 9.61 29.83 -16.90
N GLU A 158 8.64 29.32 -17.63
CA GLU A 158 7.67 30.03 -18.45
C GLU A 158 6.47 30.56 -17.65
N GLY A 159 6.37 30.27 -16.35
CA GLY A 159 5.29 30.72 -15.48
C GLY A 159 4.05 29.83 -15.52
N THR A 160 4.10 28.66 -16.15
CA THR A 160 2.99 27.72 -16.23
C THR A 160 2.85 26.95 -14.91
N VAL A 161 1.63 26.92 -14.41
CA VAL A 161 1.26 26.22 -13.18
C VAL A 161 1.14 24.73 -13.45
N GLN A 162 1.99 23.93 -12.81
CA GLN A 162 1.92 22.47 -12.88
C GLN A 162 0.99 21.95 -11.78
N VAL A 163 -0.24 21.60 -12.16
CA VAL A 163 -1.24 21.00 -11.28
C VAL A 163 -1.00 19.51 -11.18
N GLU A 164 -0.72 19.02 -9.97
CA GLU A 164 -0.55 17.61 -9.68
C GLU A 164 -1.83 17.04 -9.05
N SER A 165 -2.44 16.08 -9.74
CA SER A 165 -3.64 15.36 -9.29
C SER A 165 -3.32 14.24 -8.29
N SER A 166 -2.04 13.92 -8.10
CA SER A 166 -1.58 12.85 -7.22
C SER A 166 -0.42 13.29 -6.33
N GLY A 167 -0.18 12.57 -5.23
CA GLY A 167 0.87 12.86 -4.25
C GLY A 167 0.38 13.65 -3.02
N PRO A 168 1.24 13.85 -2.01
CA PRO A 168 0.85 14.36 -0.68
C PRO A 168 0.04 15.66 -0.72
N GLY A 169 -1.14 15.66 -0.09
CA GLY A 169 -2.05 16.80 -0.06
C GLY A 169 -3.07 16.85 -1.20
N SER A 170 -3.03 15.92 -2.17
CA SER A 170 -4.13 15.75 -3.12
C SER A 170 -5.20 14.81 -2.59
N ALA A 171 -6.45 14.97 -3.05
CA ALA A 171 -7.54 14.06 -2.70
C ALA A 171 -7.25 12.60 -3.06
N ALA A 172 -6.55 12.36 -4.18
CA ALA A 172 -6.19 11.01 -4.58
C ALA A 172 -5.25 10.35 -3.56
N PHE A 173 -4.31 11.11 -2.99
CA PHE A 173 -3.41 10.62 -1.94
C PHE A 173 -4.14 10.40 -0.62
N GLU A 174 -5.01 11.33 -0.21
CA GLU A 174 -5.78 11.17 1.04
C GLU A 174 -6.74 9.96 0.97
N LEU A 175 -7.38 9.73 -0.17
CA LEU A 175 -8.24 8.56 -0.39
C LEU A 175 -7.44 7.26 -0.39
N ASP A 176 -6.25 7.26 -0.99
CA ASP A 176 -5.31 6.13 -0.97
C ASP A 176 -4.94 5.76 0.47
N GLN A 177 -4.43 6.72 1.25
CA GLN A 177 -4.05 6.51 2.64
C GLN A 177 -5.22 6.06 3.51
N ALA A 178 -6.40 6.67 3.33
CA ALA A 178 -7.60 6.28 4.07
C ALA A 178 -8.03 4.83 3.76
N LEU A 179 -7.97 4.42 2.48
CA LEU A 179 -8.37 3.09 2.07
C LEU A 179 -7.40 2.02 2.60
N HIS A 180 -6.08 2.25 2.48
CA HIS A 180 -5.06 1.33 3.04
C HIS A 180 -5.22 1.17 4.55
N ARG A 181 -5.45 2.26 5.29
CA ARG A 181 -5.72 2.22 6.74
C ARG A 181 -6.97 1.42 7.07
N GLY A 182 -8.08 1.68 6.38
CA GLY A 182 -9.34 0.96 6.59
C GLY A 182 -9.20 -0.55 6.36
N ILE A 183 -8.47 -0.94 5.32
CA ILE A 183 -8.16 -2.34 5.03
C ILE A 183 -7.22 -2.94 6.08
N GLY A 184 -6.22 -2.20 6.54
CA GLY A 184 -5.34 -2.60 7.63
C GLY A 184 -6.12 -2.96 8.90
N VAL A 185 -7.14 -2.16 9.25
CA VAL A 185 -8.06 -2.47 10.35
C VAL A 185 -8.80 -3.79 10.10
N MET A 186 -9.36 -3.98 8.91
CA MET A 186 -10.08 -5.21 8.55
C MET A 186 -9.19 -6.46 8.60
N ALA A 187 -7.98 -6.39 8.06
CA ALA A 187 -7.04 -7.49 8.09
C ALA A 187 -6.57 -7.79 9.54
N ALA A 188 -6.42 -6.78 10.39
CA ALA A 188 -6.04 -6.94 11.80
C ALA A 188 -7.15 -7.64 12.59
N LEU A 189 -8.41 -7.28 12.33
CA LEU A 189 -9.59 -7.94 12.87
C LEU A 189 -9.65 -9.41 12.47
N VAL A 190 -9.43 -9.73 11.19
CA VAL A 190 -9.45 -11.11 10.67
C VAL A 190 -8.33 -11.93 11.32
N THR A 191 -7.10 -11.43 11.38
CA THR A 191 -5.98 -12.11 12.04
C THR A 191 -6.27 -12.36 13.52
N SER A 192 -6.79 -11.36 14.23
CA SER A 192 -7.13 -11.48 15.65
C SER A 192 -8.22 -12.51 15.87
N TRP A 193 -9.28 -12.47 15.06
CA TRP A 193 -10.40 -13.41 15.12
C TRP A 193 -9.96 -14.86 14.87
N LEU A 194 -9.14 -15.09 13.84
CA LEU A 194 -8.58 -16.41 13.54
C LEU A 194 -7.67 -16.91 14.67
N THR A 195 -6.86 -16.03 15.25
CA THR A 195 -5.99 -16.32 16.40
C THR A 195 -6.81 -16.82 17.58
N LEU A 196 -7.82 -16.04 18.00
CA LEU A 196 -8.71 -16.40 19.11
C LEU A 196 -9.44 -17.72 18.88
N ARG A 197 -9.90 -17.98 17.64
CA ARG A 197 -10.55 -19.24 17.27
C ARG A 197 -9.59 -20.44 17.36
N SER A 198 -8.33 -20.25 16.99
CA SER A 198 -7.32 -21.31 17.09
C SER A 198 -7.01 -21.68 18.54
N THR A 199 -6.88 -20.68 19.42
CA THR A 199 -6.66 -20.88 20.85
C THR A 199 -7.82 -21.65 21.50
N LYS A 200 -9.07 -21.32 21.15
CA LYS A 200 -10.25 -22.06 21.64
C LYS A 200 -10.26 -23.53 21.22
N LYS A 201 -9.62 -23.88 20.10
CA LYS A 201 -9.53 -25.24 19.59
C LYS A 201 -8.28 -26.00 20.08
N GLY A 202 -7.50 -25.43 20.99
CA GLY A 202 -6.27 -26.04 21.50
C GLY A 202 -5.14 -26.13 20.46
N ARG A 203 -5.21 -25.33 19.39
CA ARG A 203 -4.19 -25.26 18.34
C ARG A 203 -3.36 -24.00 18.55
N ALA A 204 -2.30 -24.07 19.35
CA ALA A 204 -1.38 -22.97 19.60
C ALA A 204 0.06 -23.47 19.65
#